data_AF-A0A0A9FWL5-F1
#
_entry.id   AF-A0A0A9FWL5-F1
#
_cell.length_a   1.000
_cell.length_b   1.000
_cell.length_c   1.000
_cell.angle_alpha   90.00
_cell.angle_beta   90.00
_cell.angle_gamma   90.00
#
_symmetry.space_group_name_H-M   'P 1'
#
loop_
_entity.id
_entity.type
_entity.pdbx_description
1 polymer ?
#
loop_
_entity_poly.entity_id
_entity_poly.type
_entity_poly.pdbx_seq_one_letter_code
_entity_poly.pdbx_strand_id
1 'polypeptide(L)'
;MGFMVSVRNDLNVDLAEGQGVRRDNTFLHGLKRTVSWVGSKASDGLANRDEYHLSAKDGNPFARIMLLNGAPLELTEDGDIPPLYPVQVSVNSPIYVAPLSIAFVVFPDFEAEACGQ
;
A
#
# COMPACT_ATOMS: atom_id res chain seq x y z
N MET A 1 19.62 1.42 -10.39
CA MET A 1 18.79 2.62 -10.19
C MET A 1 17.35 2.16 -10.29
N GLY A 2 16.49 2.52 -9.36
CA GLY A 2 15.07 2.15 -9.30
C GLY A 2 14.37 3.13 -8.38
N PHE A 3 13.07 2.98 -8.17
CA PHE A 3 12.30 3.88 -7.32
C PHE A 3 12.02 3.22 -5.98
N MET A 4 12.21 3.97 -4.88
CA MET A 4 11.79 3.55 -3.56
C MET A 4 10.50 4.29 -3.19
N VAL A 5 9.46 3.55 -2.91
CA VAL A 5 8.14 4.08 -2.53
C VAL A 5 7.86 3.67 -1.09
N SER A 6 7.42 4.61 -0.27
CA SER A 6 6.96 4.35 1.10
C SER A 6 5.48 4.66 1.18
N VAL A 7 4.72 3.77 1.81
CA VAL A 7 3.28 3.92 2.04
C VAL A 7 3.06 3.96 3.53
N ARG A 8 2.22 4.89 3.99
CA ARG A 8 1.82 5.00 5.39
C ARG A 8 0.32 4.86 5.51
N ASN A 9 -0.11 4.16 6.54
CA ASN A 9 -1.50 4.01 6.92
C ASN A 9 -1.72 4.78 8.23
N ASP A 10 -1.92 6.09 8.12
CA ASP A 10 -2.05 6.99 9.27
C ASP A 10 -3.53 7.30 9.53
N LEU A 11 -4.33 6.34 10.01
CA LEU A 11 -5.75 6.59 10.32
C LEU A 11 -6.01 7.30 11.66
N ASN A 12 -4.99 7.47 12.51
CA ASN A 12 -5.14 8.16 13.78
C ASN A 12 -4.16 9.32 13.92
N VAL A 13 -4.41 10.42 13.19
CA VAL A 13 -3.76 11.70 13.47
C VAL A 13 -4.34 12.25 14.76
N ASP A 14 -3.73 11.89 15.88
CA ASP A 14 -3.95 12.59 17.14
C ASP A 14 -3.30 13.97 16.99
N LEU A 15 -4.10 14.97 16.66
CA LEU A 15 -3.68 16.37 16.66
C LEU A 15 -3.38 16.72 18.12
N ALA A 16 -2.12 16.55 18.53
CA ALA A 16 -1.66 16.93 19.86
C ALA A 16 -2.16 18.34 20.17
N GLU A 17 -3.02 18.44 21.18
CA GLU A 17 -3.59 19.67 21.70
C GLU A 17 -2.45 20.52 22.30
N GLY A 18 -1.81 21.32 21.46
CA GLY A 18 -0.85 22.33 21.85
C GLY A 18 -1.52 23.39 22.70
N GLN A 19 -0.93 23.66 23.86
CA GLN A 19 -1.44 24.52 24.92
C GLN A 19 -1.88 25.92 24.43
N GLY A 20 -3.15 26.24 24.70
CA GLY A 20 -3.62 27.57 25.11
C GLY A 20 -3.59 28.70 24.08
N VAL A 21 -4.63 28.81 23.26
CA VAL A 21 -4.98 30.09 22.61
C VAL A 21 -6.35 30.56 23.08
N ARG A 22 -6.36 31.82 23.53
CA ARG A 22 -7.46 32.58 24.13
C ARG A 22 -8.75 32.51 23.31
N ARG A 23 -9.82 32.05 23.98
CA ARG A 23 -11.22 31.91 23.52
C ARG A 23 -11.78 33.21 22.94
N ASP A 24 -12.19 33.18 21.67
CA ASP A 24 -13.18 34.09 21.08
C ASP A 24 -14.37 33.27 20.51
N ASN A 25 -15.59 33.73 20.79
CA ASN A 25 -16.86 33.00 20.65
C ASN A 25 -17.38 32.81 19.21
N THR A 26 -16.61 33.18 18.19
CA THR A 26 -17.04 33.11 16.77
C THR A 26 -16.74 31.78 16.08
N PHE A 27 -15.90 30.92 16.68
CA PHE A 27 -15.46 29.66 16.04
C PHE A 27 -16.29 28.41 16.38
N LEU A 28 -17.30 28.51 17.25
CA LEU A 28 -18.04 27.35 17.75
C LEU A 28 -19.08 26.76 16.78
N HIS A 29 -19.36 27.44 15.65
CA HIS A 29 -20.34 26.93 14.68
C HIS A 29 -19.73 26.00 13.62
N GLY A 30 -18.39 25.96 13.48
CA GLY A 30 -17.66 25.11 12.53
C GLY A 30 -17.04 23.85 13.14
N LEU A 31 -16.98 23.75 14.48
CA LEU A 31 -16.25 22.69 15.19
C LEU A 31 -17.10 21.44 15.54
N LYS A 32 -18.22 21.22 14.85
CA LYS A 32 -19.17 20.15 15.20
C LYS A 32 -19.00 18.83 14.44
N ARG A 33 -17.83 18.55 13.86
CA ARG A 33 -17.62 17.25 13.20
C ARG A 33 -16.21 16.69 13.33
N THR A 34 -15.67 16.71 14.54
CA THR A 34 -14.53 15.85 14.88
C THR A 34 -15.10 14.51 15.34
N VAL A 35 -15.20 13.55 14.42
CA VAL A 35 -15.52 12.15 14.75
C VAL A 35 -14.20 11.46 15.09
N SER A 36 -13.97 11.20 16.38
CA SER A 36 -12.90 10.32 16.83
C SER A 36 -13.33 8.89 16.51
N TRP A 37 -12.93 8.39 15.34
CA TRP A 37 -13.10 6.98 15.01
C TRP A 37 -12.09 6.19 15.85
N VAL A 38 -12.55 5.46 16.86
CA VAL A 38 -11.70 4.55 17.64
C VAL A 38 -11.49 3.29 16.82
N GLY A 39 -10.56 3.38 15.87
CA GLY A 39 -9.97 2.21 15.22
C GLY A 39 -8.92 1.63 16.12
N SER A 40 -8.94 0.31 16.31
CA SER A 40 -7.79 -0.40 16.86
C SER A 40 -6.56 -0.04 16.03
N LYS A 41 -5.53 0.54 16.65
CA LYS A 41 -4.26 0.88 15.98
C LYS A 41 -3.88 -0.24 15.01
N ALA A 42 -3.61 0.11 13.74
CA ALA A 42 -3.00 -0.79 12.79
C ALA A 42 -1.84 -1.51 13.49
N SER A 43 -1.91 -2.84 13.52
CA SER A 43 -0.95 -3.66 14.23
C SER A 43 0.45 -3.42 13.66
N ASP A 44 1.27 -2.64 14.36
CA ASP A 44 2.71 -2.48 14.07
C ASP A 44 3.51 -3.80 14.22
N GLY A 45 2.84 -4.91 14.57
CA GLY A 45 3.44 -6.23 14.69
C GLY A 45 3.19 -7.10 13.45
N LEU A 46 4.29 -7.60 12.84
CA LEU A 46 4.34 -8.74 11.91
C LEU A 46 3.44 -8.70 10.65
N ALA A 47 2.81 -7.56 10.33
CA ALA A 47 2.06 -7.43 9.10
C ALA A 47 3.00 -7.52 7.88
N ASN A 48 2.66 -8.43 6.97
CA ASN A 48 3.30 -8.53 5.67
C ASN A 48 2.36 -7.96 4.61
N ARG A 49 2.94 -7.33 3.60
CA ARG A 49 2.27 -7.00 2.35
C ARG A 49 2.70 -7.99 1.28
N ASP A 50 1.83 -8.19 0.32
CA ASP A 50 2.08 -9.02 -0.85
C ASP A 50 2.50 -8.14 -2.02
N GLU A 51 3.65 -8.44 -2.62
CA GLU A 51 4.17 -7.72 -3.79
C GLU A 51 4.18 -8.61 -5.04
N TYR A 52 3.69 -8.06 -6.14
CA TYR A 52 3.65 -8.67 -7.46
C TYR A 52 4.38 -7.76 -8.44
N HIS A 53 5.66 -8.01 -8.66
CA HIS A 53 6.50 -7.24 -9.58
C HIS A 53 6.43 -7.85 -10.97
N LEU A 54 6.04 -7.05 -11.96
CA LEU A 54 6.03 -7.42 -13.36
C LEU A 54 7.15 -6.71 -14.10
N SER A 55 8.01 -7.51 -14.72
CA SER A 55 9.09 -7.03 -15.59
C SER A 55 9.05 -7.74 -16.93
N ALA A 56 9.54 -7.09 -17.98
CA ALA A 56 9.64 -7.72 -19.28
C ALA A 56 10.80 -8.74 -19.28
N LYS A 57 10.61 -9.88 -19.97
CA LYS A 57 11.66 -10.90 -20.10
C LYS A 57 12.95 -10.27 -20.66
N ASP A 58 14.07 -10.61 -20.04
CA ASP A 58 15.41 -10.09 -20.37
C ASP A 58 15.54 -8.56 -20.30
N GLY A 59 14.62 -7.88 -19.61
CA GLY A 59 14.58 -6.40 -19.53
C GLY A 59 14.22 -5.71 -20.85
N ASN A 60 13.72 -6.45 -21.84
CA ASN A 60 13.33 -5.92 -23.14
C ASN A 60 11.87 -5.41 -23.11
N PRO A 61 11.60 -4.10 -23.21
CA PRO A 61 10.23 -3.56 -23.15
C PRO A 61 9.30 -4.05 -24.26
N PHE A 62 9.85 -4.61 -25.34
CA PHE A 62 9.09 -5.19 -26.45
C PHE A 62 8.90 -6.70 -26.35
N ALA A 63 9.41 -7.34 -25.28
CA ALA A 63 9.16 -8.74 -25.05
C ALA A 63 7.65 -8.98 -24.84
N ARG A 64 7.14 -10.07 -25.41
CA ARG A 64 5.74 -10.48 -25.23
C ARG A 64 5.51 -11.25 -23.93
N ILE A 65 6.59 -11.75 -23.33
CA ILE A 65 6.56 -12.51 -22.09
C ILE A 65 6.89 -11.56 -20.94
N MET A 66 6.00 -11.52 -19.96
CA MET A 66 6.21 -10.83 -18.69
C MET A 66 6.66 -11.84 -17.64
N LEU A 67 7.50 -11.38 -16.71
CA LEU A 67 7.92 -12.14 -15.54
C LEU A 67 7.17 -11.61 -14.32
N LEU A 68 6.53 -12.50 -13.56
CA LEU A 68 6.03 -12.22 -12.22
C LEU A 68 7.09 -12.61 -11.19
N ASN A 69 7.61 -11.64 -10.44
CA ASN A 69 8.61 -11.87 -9.41
C ASN A 69 9.83 -12.68 -9.93
N GLY A 70 10.15 -12.51 -11.23
CA GLY A 70 11.23 -13.22 -11.92
C GLY A 70 10.84 -14.51 -12.66
N ALA A 71 9.63 -15.04 -12.42
CA ALA A 71 9.13 -16.24 -13.10
C ALA A 71 8.26 -15.87 -14.32
N PRO A 72 8.44 -16.52 -15.50
CA PRO A 72 7.60 -16.25 -16.67
C PRO A 72 6.12 -16.50 -16.39
N LEU A 73 5.28 -15.53 -16.78
CA LEU A 73 3.83 -15.71 -16.83
C LEU A 73 3.46 -16.31 -18.19
N GLU A 74 3.27 -17.61 -18.19
CA GLU A 74 2.84 -18.39 -19.35
C GLU A 74 1.65 -19.26 -18.93
N LEU A 75 0.75 -19.55 -19.88
CA LEU A 75 -0.36 -20.45 -19.62
C LEU A 75 0.18 -21.85 -19.28
N THR A 76 -0.57 -22.62 -18.51
CA THR A 76 -0.25 -24.03 -18.28
C THR A 76 -0.33 -24.83 -19.58
N GLU A 77 0.12 -26.08 -19.58
CA GLU A 77 0.02 -26.96 -20.76
C GLU A 77 -1.43 -27.12 -21.26
N ASP A 78 -2.39 -27.04 -20.34
CA ASP A 78 -3.84 -27.10 -20.62
C ASP A 78 -4.43 -25.75 -21.06
N GLY A 79 -3.64 -24.66 -21.05
CA GLY A 79 -4.07 -23.32 -21.43
C GLY A 79 -4.70 -22.49 -20.30
N ASP A 80 -4.59 -22.94 -19.05
CA ASP A 80 -5.12 -22.21 -17.89
C ASP A 80 -4.20 -21.06 -17.46
N ILE A 81 -4.79 -20.08 -16.77
CA ILE A 81 -4.04 -19.00 -16.14
C ILE A 81 -3.23 -19.58 -14.98
N PRO A 82 -1.90 -19.37 -14.93
CA PRO A 82 -1.07 -19.90 -13.85
C PRO A 82 -1.40 -19.21 -12.51
N PRO A 83 -1.12 -19.88 -11.37
CA PRO A 83 -1.20 -19.22 -10.07
C PRO A 83 -0.23 -18.03 -9.99
N LEU A 84 -0.71 -16.91 -9.45
CA LEU A 84 0.09 -15.70 -9.26
C LEU A 84 0.62 -15.67 -7.83
N TYR A 85 1.90 -15.98 -7.65
CA TYR A 85 2.50 -16.02 -6.32
C TYR A 85 3.12 -14.66 -5.93
N PRO A 86 2.72 -14.08 -4.79
CA PRO A 86 3.35 -12.87 -4.27
C PRO A 86 4.71 -13.14 -3.64
N VAL A 87 5.47 -12.06 -3.45
CA VAL A 87 6.54 -11.99 -2.46
C VAL A 87 5.99 -11.30 -1.22
N GLN A 88 6.10 -11.94 -0.06
CA GLN A 88 5.72 -11.35 1.22
C GLN A 88 6.85 -10.49 1.76
N VAL A 89 6.55 -9.22 2.01
CA VAL A 89 7.50 -8.22 2.50
C VAL A 89 6.92 -7.55 3.73
N SER A 90 7.75 -7.18 4.70
CA SER A 90 7.29 -6.40 5.86
C SER A 90 6.69 -5.07 5.42
N VAL A 91 5.52 -4.70 5.95
CA VAL A 91 4.86 -3.42 5.66
C VAL A 91 5.75 -2.19 5.91
N ASN A 92 6.70 -2.29 6.83
CA ASN A 92 7.61 -1.20 7.22
C ASN A 92 8.81 -1.03 6.29
N SER A 93 9.08 -2.00 5.40
CA SER A 93 10.16 -1.89 4.43
C SER A 93 9.74 -1.01 3.25
N PRO A 94 10.62 -0.21 2.62
CA PRO A 94 10.26 0.50 1.40
C PRO A 94 9.94 -0.50 0.27
N ILE A 95 9.02 -0.13 -0.62
CA ILE A 95 8.76 -0.87 -1.85
C ILE A 95 9.81 -0.44 -2.88
N TYR A 96 10.52 -1.41 -3.47
CA TYR A 96 11.47 -1.14 -4.54
C TYR A 96 10.86 -1.48 -5.90
N VAL A 97 10.77 -0.51 -6.80
CA VAL A 97 10.27 -0.71 -8.17
C VAL A 97 11.42 -0.55 -9.16
N ALA A 98 11.69 -1.57 -9.98
CA ALA A 98 12.73 -1.53 -10.98
C ALA A 98 12.37 -0.57 -12.15
N PRO A 99 13.35 -0.01 -12.87
CA PRO A 99 13.06 0.79 -14.07
C PRO A 99 12.28 -0.01 -15.10
N LEU A 100 11.37 0.67 -15.82
CA LEU A 100 10.56 0.05 -16.89
C LEU A 100 9.78 -1.20 -16.43
N SER A 101 9.39 -1.22 -15.16
CA SER A 101 8.60 -2.28 -14.54
C SER A 101 7.38 -1.70 -13.84
N ILE A 102 6.44 -2.57 -13.47
CA ILE A 102 5.27 -2.21 -12.68
C ILE A 102 5.14 -3.17 -11.50
N ALA A 103 4.62 -2.69 -10.37
CA ALA A 103 4.40 -3.51 -9.19
C ALA A 103 2.96 -3.31 -8.69
N PHE A 104 2.29 -4.41 -8.38
CA PHE A 104 1.04 -4.41 -7.62
C PHE A 104 1.37 -4.79 -6.18
N VAL A 105 0.87 -4.01 -5.23
CA VAL A 105 1.17 -4.20 -3.81
C VAL A 105 -0.13 -4.24 -3.04
N VAL A 106 -0.36 -5.35 -2.36
CA VAL A 106 -1.55 -5.57 -1.54
C VAL A 106 -1.14 -5.44 -0.08
N PHE A 107 -1.78 -4.52 0.63
CA PHE A 107 -1.65 -4.39 2.08
C PHE A 107 -2.93 -4.98 2.69
N PRO A 108 -2.89 -6.23 3.23
CA PRO A 108 -4.10 -6.93 3.68
C PRO A 108 -4.83 -6.19 4.81
N ASP A 109 -4.07 -5.60 5.72
CA ASP A 109 -4.57 -4.86 6.88
C ASP A 109 -4.58 -3.34 6.64
N PHE A 110 -4.71 -2.89 5.38
CA PHE A 110 -4.74 -1.46 5.08
C PHE A 110 -6.09 -0.86 5.43
N GLU A 111 -6.04 -0.01 6.44
CA GLU A 111 -7.15 0.75 6.96
C GLU A 111 -7.43 1.97 6.05
N ALA A 112 -8.48 1.90 5.24
CA ALA A 112 -8.94 3.00 4.40
C ALA A 112 -10.46 3.17 4.49
N GLU A 113 -10.93 4.37 4.88
CA GLU A 113 -12.35 4.65 5.07
C GLU A 113 -13.20 4.32 3.82
N ALA A 114 -12.67 4.60 2.63
CA ALA A 114 -13.34 4.30 1.36
C ALA A 114 -13.44 2.80 1.02
N CYS A 115 -12.71 1.93 1.73
CA CYS A 115 -12.66 0.48 1.48
C CYS A 115 -13.43 -0.34 2.52
N GLY A 116 -13.91 0.29 3.61
CA GLY A 116 -14.72 -0.37 4.63
C GLY A 116 -16.20 -0.43 4.22
N GLN A 117 -16.65 -1.60 3.76
CA GLN A 117 -18.08 -1.96 3.70
C GLN A 117 -18.40 -3.00 4.76
#